data_AF-A0A7W0FM98-F1
#
_entry.id   AF-A0A7W0FM98-F1
#
_cell.length_a   1.000
_cell.length_b   1.000
_cell.length_c   1.000
_cell.angle_alpha   90.00
_cell.angle_beta   90.00
_cell.angle_gamma   90.00
#
_symmetry.space_group_name_H-M   'P 1'
#
loop_
_entity.id
_entity.type
_entity.pdbx_description
1 polymer ?
#
loop_
_entity_poly.entity_id
_entity_poly.type
_entity_poly.pdbx_seq_one_letter_code
_entity_poly.pdbx_strand_id
1 'polypeptide(L)'
;MNIDQIKAERLETLDNYFDGLDSGNDEEGIQPRRPQDILDEIANLVHTPLRLPNDLLRQLPSGDEDAKAAIATQITNGLKLLAITRTLGAIERRVDDSLELKPNQLLDLEWFEISNGIMQAVSNLLERRNENLLSAQGQISQNLDSAFTKMTPNADEEYRLSDLLMWMGSGNKMGIDPRTHQRVTRKVNFINYTFLVARMVQDTPVSEITNQILDHLEQTRERLEIAWGKMEYDRFRLAGVPLMQLDGKIKATLAEELGEEKFAEIEPKQPDDLDDETHELLTVTLGKRIQNDIYRHILVSVISELWVEYLTRVDALRVSIGLEAYAQRDPLVQYKSKAAEMFKNLLSDIRAGVISRMFRFQPKRASTTIDKSSPHTAGKKAPAIDVQVSPAKKKRKRH
;
A
#
# COMPACT_ATOMS: atom_id res chain seq x y z
N MET A 1 13.86 5.51 -20.31
CA MET A 1 15.09 6.06 -20.91
C MET A 1 16.27 5.41 -20.20
N ASN A 2 17.18 4.79 -20.95
CA ASN A 2 18.38 4.15 -20.39
C ASN A 2 19.37 5.24 -19.91
N ILE A 3 20.22 4.95 -18.91
CA ILE A 3 21.25 5.89 -18.41
C ILE A 3 22.16 6.35 -19.54
N ASP A 4 22.50 5.46 -20.46
CA ASP A 4 23.35 5.79 -21.61
C ASP A 4 22.68 6.77 -22.57
N GLN A 5 21.35 6.69 -22.73
CA GLN A 5 20.58 7.64 -23.54
C GLN A 5 20.56 9.02 -22.88
N ILE A 6 20.31 9.07 -21.56
CA ILE A 6 20.32 10.33 -20.80
C ILE A 6 21.72 10.95 -20.80
N LYS A 7 22.76 10.12 -20.70
CA LYS A 7 24.16 10.57 -20.78
C LYS A 7 24.43 11.17 -22.16
N ALA A 8 24.09 10.47 -23.23
CA ALA A 8 24.29 10.96 -24.60
C ALA A 8 23.58 12.29 -24.84
N GLU A 9 22.30 12.41 -24.46
CA GLU A 9 21.50 13.63 -24.61
C GLU A 9 22.11 14.82 -23.85
N ARG A 10 22.58 14.61 -22.61
CA ARG A 10 23.21 15.68 -21.82
C ARG A 10 24.57 16.08 -22.35
N LEU A 11 25.35 15.13 -22.88
CA LEU A 11 26.64 15.43 -23.50
C LEU A 11 26.45 16.15 -24.84
N GLU A 12 25.47 15.75 -25.64
CA GLU A 12 25.09 16.46 -26.88
C GLU A 12 24.60 17.88 -26.58
N THR A 13 23.82 18.06 -25.52
CA THR A 13 23.40 19.40 -25.06
C THR A 13 24.59 20.25 -24.63
N LEU A 14 25.58 19.65 -23.97
CA LEU A 14 26.82 20.31 -23.59
C LEU A 14 27.64 20.70 -24.82
N ASP A 15 27.79 19.79 -25.78
CA ASP A 15 28.50 20.03 -27.04
C ASP A 15 27.87 21.19 -27.81
N ASN A 16 26.56 21.14 -28.04
CA ASN A 16 25.81 22.20 -28.72
C ASN A 16 25.95 23.56 -28.02
N TYR A 17 26.02 23.58 -26.68
CA TYR A 17 26.22 24.81 -25.93
C TYR A 17 27.63 25.38 -26.12
N PHE A 18 28.67 24.53 -26.09
CA PHE A 18 30.05 24.96 -26.31
C PHE A 18 30.30 25.40 -27.76
N ASP A 19 29.69 24.75 -28.76
CA ASP A 19 29.74 25.18 -30.17
C ASP A 19 29.12 26.59 -30.35
N GLY A 20 28.10 26.91 -29.56
CA GLY A 20 27.47 28.23 -29.50
C GLY A 20 28.33 29.31 -28.81
N LEU A 21 29.21 28.91 -27.88
CA LEU A 21 30.16 29.83 -27.23
C LEU A 21 31.33 30.18 -28.17
N ASP A 22 31.80 29.21 -28.96
CA ASP A 22 32.91 29.41 -29.90
C ASP A 22 32.49 30.34 -31.06
N SER A 23 31.25 30.18 -31.56
CA SER A 23 30.69 31.01 -32.64
C SER A 23 30.27 32.43 -32.21
N GLY A 24 30.00 32.66 -30.93
CA GLY A 24 29.58 33.97 -30.40
C GLY A 24 30.72 34.94 -30.07
N ASN A 25 31.97 34.48 -30.06
CA ASN A 25 33.15 35.31 -29.78
C ASN A 25 33.57 36.21 -30.97
N ASP A 26 33.03 35.97 -32.17
CA ASP A 26 33.31 36.73 -33.40
C ASP A 26 32.31 37.88 -33.65
N GLU A 27 31.24 38.01 -32.87
CA GLU A 27 30.26 39.09 -33.02
C GLU A 27 30.64 40.33 -32.18
N GLU A 28 31.09 41.40 -32.87
CA GLU A 28 31.38 42.69 -32.25
C GLU A 28 30.15 43.29 -31.55
N GLY A 29 30.13 43.27 -30.21
CA GLY A 29 29.18 44.04 -29.39
C GLY A 29 28.54 43.32 -28.19
N ILE A 30 28.82 42.04 -27.97
CA ILE A 30 28.24 41.27 -26.84
C ILE A 30 29.03 41.56 -25.55
N GLN A 31 28.33 41.97 -24.48
CA GLN A 31 28.95 42.16 -23.16
C GLN A 31 29.51 40.83 -22.62
N PRO A 32 30.71 40.82 -22.00
CA PRO A 32 31.29 39.59 -21.45
C PRO A 32 30.38 39.04 -20.34
N ARG A 33 29.80 37.86 -20.59
CA ARG A 33 28.97 37.15 -19.60
C ARG A 33 29.84 36.72 -18.42
N ARG A 34 29.28 36.74 -17.21
CA ARG A 34 30.02 36.29 -16.03
C ARG A 34 30.18 34.77 -16.10
N PRO A 35 31.37 34.22 -15.81
CA PRO A 35 31.59 32.78 -15.93
C PRO A 35 30.68 31.92 -15.04
N GLN A 36 30.28 32.44 -13.87
CA GLN A 36 29.32 31.75 -12.99
C GLN A 36 27.92 31.64 -13.62
N ASP A 37 27.47 32.68 -14.34
CA ASP A 37 26.15 32.69 -14.97
C ASP A 37 26.10 31.64 -16.10
N ILE A 38 27.21 31.49 -16.84
CA ILE A 38 27.37 30.46 -17.88
C ILE A 38 27.37 29.05 -17.25
N LEU A 39 28.10 28.84 -16.13
CA LEU A 39 28.11 27.56 -15.43
C LEU A 39 26.72 27.18 -14.89
N ASP A 40 25.98 28.15 -14.36
CA ASP A 40 24.62 27.95 -13.85
C ASP A 40 23.62 27.67 -15.00
N GLU A 41 23.79 28.32 -16.15
CA GLU A 41 23.01 28.04 -17.37
C GLU A 41 23.26 26.61 -17.86
N ILE A 42 24.52 26.19 -17.99
CA ILE A 42 24.88 24.81 -18.36
C ILE A 42 24.30 23.84 -17.34
N ALA A 43 24.46 24.07 -16.04
CA ALA A 43 23.95 23.22 -14.97
C ALA A 43 22.42 23.02 -15.06
N ASN A 44 21.69 24.08 -15.42
CA ASN A 44 20.25 24.04 -15.64
C ASN A 44 19.88 23.26 -16.91
N LEU A 45 20.60 23.46 -18.02
CA LEU A 45 20.39 22.75 -19.28
C LEU A 45 20.65 21.25 -19.16
N VAL A 46 21.78 20.87 -18.56
CA VAL A 46 22.16 19.45 -18.38
C VAL A 46 21.54 18.83 -17.13
N HIS A 47 20.72 19.57 -16.37
CA HIS A 47 20.08 19.15 -15.13
C HIS A 47 21.04 18.44 -14.16
N THR A 48 22.23 19.01 -13.98
CA THR A 48 23.30 18.48 -13.13
C THR A 48 23.93 19.63 -12.36
N PRO A 49 24.04 19.57 -11.02
CA PRO A 49 24.76 20.60 -10.28
C PRO A 49 26.26 20.51 -10.62
N LEU A 50 26.82 21.60 -11.13
CA LEU A 50 28.22 21.67 -11.55
C LEU A 50 29.04 22.54 -10.60
N ARG A 51 30.31 22.16 -10.40
CA ARG A 51 31.28 22.98 -9.67
C ARG A 51 32.62 22.91 -10.37
N LEU A 52 33.15 24.05 -10.78
CA LEU A 52 34.49 24.14 -11.36
C LEU A 52 35.44 24.88 -10.41
N PRO A 53 36.72 24.50 -10.39
CA PRO A 53 37.76 25.30 -9.74
C PRO A 53 37.92 26.65 -10.47
N ASN A 54 38.46 27.66 -9.76
CA ASN A 54 38.45 29.05 -10.21
C ASN A 54 39.24 29.30 -11.51
N ASP A 55 40.23 28.47 -11.80
CA ASP A 55 41.02 28.45 -13.03
C ASP A 55 40.17 28.03 -14.24
N LEU A 56 39.56 26.84 -14.19
CA LEU A 56 38.67 26.34 -15.26
C LEU A 56 37.42 27.21 -15.41
N LEU A 57 36.89 27.74 -14.30
CA LEU A 57 35.74 28.64 -14.33
C LEU A 57 36.06 29.91 -15.13
N ARG A 58 37.27 30.47 -15.02
CA ARG A 58 37.65 31.68 -15.78
C ARG A 58 37.80 31.44 -17.27
N GLN A 59 38.09 30.21 -17.67
CA GLN A 59 38.30 29.78 -19.06
C GLN A 59 36.99 29.34 -19.74
N LEU A 60 35.92 29.21 -18.98
CA LEU A 60 34.61 28.78 -19.47
C LEU A 60 34.00 29.71 -20.54
N PRO A 61 34.10 31.06 -20.47
CA PRO A 61 33.58 31.94 -21.53
C PRO A 61 34.33 31.81 -22.87
N SER A 62 35.59 31.37 -22.85
CA SER A 62 36.38 31.16 -24.07
C SER A 62 36.16 29.79 -24.70
N GLY A 63 35.20 28.98 -24.22
CA GLY A 63 34.92 27.66 -24.77
C GLY A 63 36.03 26.64 -24.55
N ASP A 64 36.81 26.79 -23.47
CA ASP A 64 37.98 25.94 -23.20
C ASP A 64 37.62 24.45 -23.07
N GLU A 65 38.36 23.60 -23.78
CA GLU A 65 38.13 22.15 -23.84
C GLU A 65 38.39 21.44 -22.51
N ASP A 66 39.31 21.94 -21.66
CA ASP A 66 39.55 21.34 -20.34
C ASP A 66 38.38 21.63 -19.40
N ALA A 67 37.80 22.83 -19.47
CA ALA A 67 36.57 23.17 -18.75
C ALA A 67 35.38 22.31 -19.23
N LYS A 68 35.25 22.11 -20.55
CA LYS A 68 34.24 21.23 -21.16
C LYS A 68 34.39 19.78 -20.68
N ALA A 69 35.60 19.23 -20.73
CA ALA A 69 35.90 17.87 -20.29
C ALA A 69 35.63 17.68 -18.78
N ALA A 70 35.94 18.67 -17.95
CA ALA A 70 35.64 18.65 -16.53
C ALA A 70 34.11 18.61 -16.26
N ILE A 71 33.32 19.37 -17.01
CA ILE A 71 31.86 19.34 -16.94
C ILE A 71 31.32 17.99 -17.41
N ALA A 72 31.79 17.49 -18.56
CA ALA A 72 31.38 16.19 -19.10
C ALA A 72 31.65 15.04 -18.12
N THR A 73 32.78 15.09 -17.42
CA THR A 73 33.14 14.14 -16.36
C THR A 73 32.18 14.23 -15.18
N GLN A 74 31.83 15.43 -14.73
CA GLN A 74 30.86 15.62 -13.65
C GLN A 74 29.46 15.13 -14.01
N ILE A 75 29.00 15.37 -15.25
CA ILE A 75 27.73 14.85 -15.75
C ILE A 75 27.74 13.32 -15.72
N THR A 76 28.79 12.69 -16.25
CA THR A 76 28.92 11.24 -16.31
C THR A 76 28.94 10.62 -14.91
N ASN A 77 29.78 11.15 -14.01
CA ASN A 77 29.92 10.66 -12.64
C ASN A 77 28.65 10.90 -11.82
N GLY A 78 27.98 12.04 -12.00
CA GLY A 78 26.71 12.35 -11.35
C GLY A 78 25.61 11.37 -11.75
N LEU A 79 25.49 11.07 -13.04
CA LEU A 79 24.53 10.07 -13.54
C LEU A 79 24.85 8.67 -13.02
N LYS A 80 26.13 8.26 -13.06
CA LYS A 80 26.58 6.96 -12.56
C LYS A 80 26.30 6.81 -11.06
N LEU A 81 26.64 7.82 -10.25
CA LEU A 81 26.38 7.84 -8.81
C LEU A 81 24.88 7.77 -8.50
N LEU A 82 24.06 8.53 -9.22
CA LEU A 82 22.61 8.52 -9.08
C LEU A 82 22.04 7.13 -9.38
N ALA A 83 22.51 6.51 -10.45
CA ALA A 83 22.12 5.16 -10.85
C ALA A 83 22.47 4.14 -9.77
N ILE A 84 23.74 4.09 -9.33
CA ILE A 84 24.23 3.21 -8.26
C ILE A 84 23.40 3.39 -6.98
N THR A 85 23.17 4.63 -6.57
CA THR A 85 22.41 4.95 -5.35
C THR A 85 20.97 4.44 -5.45
N ARG A 86 20.34 4.61 -6.62
CA ARG A 86 18.97 4.15 -6.86
C ARG A 86 18.88 2.63 -6.90
N THR A 87 19.79 1.94 -7.59
CA THR A 87 19.82 0.46 -7.63
C THR A 87 20.09 -0.12 -6.27
N LEU A 88 21.12 0.37 -5.56
CA LEU A 88 21.43 -0.08 -4.20
C LEU A 88 20.22 0.11 -3.28
N GLY A 89 19.65 1.32 -3.23
CA GLY A 89 18.49 1.61 -2.39
C GLY A 89 17.23 0.83 -2.81
N ALA A 90 17.07 0.48 -4.09
CA ALA A 90 15.97 -0.38 -4.53
C ALA A 90 16.16 -1.84 -4.05
N ILE A 91 17.39 -2.35 -4.09
CA ILE A 91 17.72 -3.71 -3.64
C ILE A 91 17.64 -3.80 -2.11
N GLU A 92 18.22 -2.86 -1.37
CA GLU A 92 18.14 -2.81 0.10
C GLU A 92 16.69 -2.76 0.59
N ARG A 93 15.83 -1.98 -0.08
CA ARG A 93 14.37 -1.96 0.22
C ARG A 93 13.68 -3.29 -0.06
N ARG A 94 14.12 -4.05 -1.06
CA ARG A 94 13.56 -5.37 -1.38
C ARG A 94 14.04 -6.45 -0.41
N VAL A 95 15.29 -6.35 0.04
CA VAL A 95 15.91 -7.29 0.97
C VAL A 95 15.59 -6.95 2.43
N ASP A 96 15.11 -5.73 2.72
CA ASP A 96 14.81 -5.20 4.06
C ASP A 96 16.04 -5.23 5.00
N ASP A 97 17.21 -4.96 4.43
CA ASP A 97 18.49 -4.77 5.12
C ASP A 97 19.47 -3.96 4.27
N SER A 98 20.53 -3.45 4.91
CA SER A 98 21.63 -2.80 4.20
C SER A 98 22.61 -3.81 3.63
N LEU A 99 23.14 -3.51 2.44
CA LEU A 99 24.22 -4.26 1.80
C LEU A 99 25.62 -3.80 2.25
N GLU A 100 25.70 -2.76 3.09
CA GLU A 100 26.96 -2.16 3.58
C GLU A 100 27.88 -1.61 2.48
N LEU A 101 27.36 -1.44 1.26
CA LEU A 101 28.07 -0.85 0.12
C LEU A 101 27.86 0.66 0.08
N LYS A 102 28.94 1.44 -0.07
CA LYS A 102 28.82 2.91 -0.24
C LYS A 102 28.86 3.25 -1.73
N PRO A 103 27.88 4.02 -2.27
CA PRO A 103 27.87 4.38 -3.69
C PRO A 103 29.16 5.02 -4.21
N ASN A 104 29.80 5.86 -3.40
CA ASN A 104 31.07 6.51 -3.77
C ASN A 104 32.23 5.53 -3.96
N GLN A 105 32.22 4.37 -3.27
CA GLN A 105 33.26 3.34 -3.44
C GLN A 105 33.11 2.57 -4.75
N LEU A 106 31.94 2.66 -5.39
CA LEU A 106 31.59 1.96 -6.61
C LEU A 106 31.75 2.85 -7.86
N LEU A 107 32.01 4.15 -7.68
CA LEU A 107 32.01 5.13 -8.77
C LEU A 107 33.10 4.84 -9.81
N ASP A 108 34.25 4.36 -9.35
CA ASP A 108 35.43 4.11 -10.20
C ASP A 108 35.42 2.72 -10.85
N LEU A 109 34.46 1.86 -10.51
CA LEU A 109 34.35 0.49 -11.02
C LEU A 109 33.53 0.40 -12.30
N GLU A 110 33.81 -0.59 -13.13
CA GLU A 110 32.98 -0.86 -14.32
C GLU A 110 31.60 -1.42 -13.95
N TRP A 111 30.60 -1.22 -14.82
CA TRP A 111 29.23 -1.65 -14.53
C TRP A 111 29.09 -3.15 -14.19
N PHE A 112 29.89 -3.99 -14.85
CA PHE A 112 29.92 -5.43 -14.56
C PHE A 112 30.49 -5.73 -13.17
N GLU A 113 31.52 -5.02 -12.74
CA GLU A 113 32.13 -5.17 -11.40
C GLU A 113 31.17 -4.69 -10.31
N ILE A 114 30.49 -3.56 -10.54
CA ILE A 114 29.44 -3.05 -9.64
C ILE A 114 28.32 -4.09 -9.50
N SER A 115 27.86 -4.64 -10.62
CA SER A 115 26.81 -5.67 -10.65
C SER A 115 27.23 -6.90 -9.84
N ASN A 116 28.43 -7.43 -10.07
CA ASN A 116 28.95 -8.60 -9.35
C ASN A 116 29.10 -8.32 -7.85
N GLY A 117 29.64 -7.15 -7.47
CA GLY A 117 29.79 -6.77 -6.08
C GLY A 117 28.46 -6.65 -5.35
N ILE A 118 27.45 -6.06 -5.99
CA ILE A 118 26.08 -6.01 -5.46
C ILE A 118 25.50 -7.42 -5.30
N MET A 119 25.61 -8.27 -6.32
CA MET A 119 25.09 -9.64 -6.28
C MET A 119 25.75 -10.48 -5.18
N GLN A 120 27.07 -10.35 -5.01
CA GLN A 120 27.81 -11.01 -3.94
C GLN A 120 27.38 -10.51 -2.56
N ALA A 121 27.22 -9.20 -2.38
CA ALA A 121 26.73 -8.63 -1.13
C ALA A 121 25.31 -9.14 -0.79
N VAL A 122 24.43 -9.25 -1.79
CA VAL A 122 23.09 -9.83 -1.62
C VAL A 122 23.18 -11.31 -1.22
N SER A 123 24.01 -12.11 -1.90
CA SER A 123 24.19 -13.53 -1.56
C SER A 123 24.66 -13.71 -0.13
N ASN A 124 25.73 -13.01 0.26
CA ASN A 124 26.29 -13.06 1.61
C ASN A 124 25.26 -12.66 2.67
N LEU A 125 24.45 -11.64 2.38
CA LEU A 125 23.39 -11.19 3.28
C LEU A 125 22.32 -12.27 3.47
N LEU A 126 21.85 -12.86 2.36
CA LEU A 126 20.84 -13.92 2.40
C LEU A 126 21.37 -15.18 3.10
N GLU A 127 22.63 -15.54 2.90
CA GLU A 127 23.28 -16.64 3.62
C GLU A 127 23.34 -16.37 5.13
N ARG A 128 23.83 -15.21 5.56
CA ARG A 128 23.83 -14.82 6.98
C ARG A 128 22.43 -14.82 7.57
N ARG A 129 21.44 -14.32 6.82
CA ARG A 129 20.03 -14.34 7.24
C ARG A 129 19.54 -15.78 7.40
N ASN A 130 19.88 -16.66 6.47
CA ASN A 130 19.53 -18.07 6.52
C ASN A 130 20.12 -18.75 7.77
N GLU A 131 21.40 -18.53 8.05
CA GLU A 131 22.07 -19.04 9.26
C GLU A 131 21.42 -18.53 10.55
N ASN A 132 21.13 -17.22 10.63
CA ASN A 132 20.51 -16.60 11.80
C ASN A 132 19.08 -17.09 12.06
N LEU A 133 18.34 -17.43 11.00
CA LEU A 133 16.95 -17.86 11.11
C LEU A 133 16.82 -19.37 11.32
N LEU A 134 17.57 -20.19 10.57
CA LEU A 134 17.41 -21.65 10.48
C LEU A 134 18.42 -22.47 11.27
N SER A 135 19.42 -21.86 11.91
CA SER A 135 20.31 -22.60 12.82
C SER A 135 19.54 -23.23 13.99
N ALA A 136 20.15 -24.18 14.69
CA ALA A 136 19.52 -24.84 15.84
C ALA A 136 19.11 -23.83 16.93
N GLN A 137 19.87 -22.74 17.10
CA GLN A 137 19.54 -21.63 17.98
C GLN A 137 18.92 -20.44 17.22
N GLY A 138 18.56 -20.63 15.96
CA GLY A 138 17.98 -19.63 15.09
C GLY A 138 16.58 -19.22 15.52
N GLN A 139 16.15 -18.03 15.10
CA GLN A 139 14.90 -17.44 15.59
C GLN A 139 13.65 -18.26 15.21
N ILE A 140 13.67 -18.95 14.06
CA ILE A 140 12.56 -19.81 13.64
C ILE A 140 12.48 -21.04 14.56
N SER A 141 13.61 -21.67 14.87
CA SER A 141 13.70 -22.82 15.78
C SER A 141 13.18 -22.45 17.18
N GLN A 142 13.62 -21.33 17.72
CA GLN A 142 13.15 -20.82 19.03
C GLN A 142 11.65 -20.49 19.03
N ASN A 143 11.13 -19.93 17.93
CA ASN A 143 9.71 -19.64 17.77
C ASN A 143 8.88 -20.93 17.75
N LEU A 144 9.36 -21.96 17.05
CA LEU A 144 8.71 -23.28 17.00
C LEU A 144 8.72 -23.96 18.37
N ASP A 145 9.85 -24.00 19.07
CA ASP A 145 9.94 -24.57 20.43
C ASP A 145 8.97 -23.88 21.39
N SER A 146 8.90 -22.55 21.31
CA SER A 146 7.96 -21.75 22.10
C SER A 146 6.50 -22.04 21.74
N ALA A 147 6.19 -22.28 20.46
CA ALA A 147 4.86 -22.61 20.01
C ALA A 147 4.46 -24.03 20.48
N PHE A 148 5.33 -25.02 20.30
CA PHE A 148 5.09 -26.39 20.76
C PHE A 148 4.87 -26.49 22.27
N THR A 149 5.60 -25.70 23.06
CA THR A 149 5.42 -25.67 24.52
C THR A 149 4.05 -25.12 24.93
N LYS A 150 3.47 -24.20 24.15
CA LYS A 150 2.16 -23.58 24.42
C LYS A 150 0.99 -24.39 23.86
N MET A 151 1.25 -25.32 22.94
CA MET A 151 0.21 -26.16 22.34
C MET A 151 -0.18 -27.28 23.31
N THR A 152 -1.44 -27.29 23.74
CA THR A 152 -2.02 -28.40 24.51
C THR A 152 -2.34 -29.60 23.60
N PRO A 153 -2.29 -30.85 24.09
CA PRO A 153 -2.39 -32.05 23.24
C PRO A 153 -3.69 -32.22 22.43
N ASN A 154 -4.84 -31.66 22.84
CA ASN A 154 -6.16 -32.06 22.32
C ASN A 154 -6.92 -30.99 21.51
N ALA A 155 -6.47 -30.63 20.31
CA ALA A 155 -7.25 -29.80 19.37
C ALA A 155 -6.69 -29.89 17.95
N ASP A 156 -7.43 -30.52 17.04
CA ASP A 156 -7.37 -30.52 15.56
C ASP A 156 -6.04 -30.14 14.85
N GLU A 157 -5.49 -31.09 14.10
CA GLU A 157 -4.15 -31.04 13.47
C GLU A 157 -3.97 -29.94 12.40
N GLU A 158 -5.03 -29.52 11.70
CA GLU A 158 -4.91 -28.63 10.54
C GLU A 158 -4.82 -27.13 10.91
N TYR A 159 -5.62 -26.67 11.88
CA TYR A 159 -5.53 -25.30 12.40
C TYR A 159 -4.17 -25.02 13.03
N ARG A 160 -3.57 -26.03 13.68
CA ARG A 160 -2.23 -25.93 14.27
C ARG A 160 -1.15 -25.62 13.26
N LEU A 161 -1.19 -26.23 12.08
CA LEU A 161 -0.16 -25.99 11.04
C LEU A 161 -0.21 -24.56 10.53
N SER A 162 -1.41 -24.01 10.34
CA SER A 162 -1.57 -22.62 9.91
C SER A 162 -1.07 -21.61 10.96
N ASP A 163 -1.37 -21.85 12.24
CA ASP A 163 -0.87 -21.03 13.34
C ASP A 163 0.64 -21.16 13.49
N LEU A 164 1.19 -22.37 13.41
CA LEU A 164 2.64 -22.60 13.43
C LEU A 164 3.34 -21.87 12.29
N LEU A 165 2.82 -21.93 11.07
CA LEU A 165 3.35 -21.21 9.92
C LEU A 165 3.36 -19.69 10.14
N MET A 166 2.28 -19.14 10.72
CA MET A 166 2.18 -17.71 11.03
C MET A 166 3.12 -17.30 12.17
N TRP A 167 3.29 -18.15 13.18
CA TRP A 167 4.13 -17.87 14.35
C TRP A 167 5.61 -18.01 14.04
N MET A 168 6.01 -19.08 13.35
CA MET A 168 7.41 -19.33 12.98
C MET A 168 7.94 -18.27 12.00
N GLY A 169 7.08 -17.82 11.09
CA GLY A 169 7.44 -16.84 10.05
C GLY A 169 7.47 -15.40 10.53
N SER A 170 7.20 -15.12 11.81
CA SER A 170 7.19 -13.76 12.36
C SER A 170 8.06 -13.63 13.60
N GLY A 171 8.58 -12.43 13.83
CA GLY A 171 9.27 -12.12 15.08
C GLY A 171 9.60 -10.65 15.18
N ASN A 172 10.58 -10.33 16.00
CA ASN A 172 10.88 -8.96 16.39
C ASN A 172 12.28 -8.57 15.94
N LYS A 173 12.39 -7.48 15.17
CA LYS A 173 13.67 -6.85 14.82
C LYS A 173 13.72 -5.48 15.49
N MET A 174 14.87 -5.16 16.08
CA MET A 174 15.11 -3.79 16.57
C MET A 174 15.22 -2.85 15.38
N GLY A 175 14.36 -1.84 15.34
CA GLY A 175 14.40 -0.75 14.38
C GLY A 175 14.62 0.59 15.06
N ILE A 176 14.89 1.61 14.26
CA ILE A 176 14.89 3.01 14.71
C ILE A 176 13.68 3.67 14.05
N ASP A 177 12.82 4.27 14.85
CA ASP A 177 11.68 5.04 14.32
C ASP A 177 12.22 6.28 13.59
N PRO A 178 11.94 6.45 12.27
CA PRO A 178 12.46 7.56 11.48
C PRO A 178 11.95 8.95 11.94
N ARG A 179 10.89 9.01 12.75
CA ARG A 179 10.34 10.28 13.28
C ARG A 179 10.89 10.64 14.66
N THR A 180 11.08 9.65 15.52
CA THR A 180 11.47 9.88 16.93
C THR A 180 12.93 9.53 17.20
N HIS A 181 13.62 8.88 16.25
CA HIS A 181 14.98 8.36 16.39
C HIS A 181 15.15 7.41 17.60
N GLN A 182 14.04 6.90 18.14
CA GLN A 182 14.05 5.96 19.25
C GLN A 182 14.17 4.53 18.74
N ARG A 183 14.81 3.68 19.55
CA ARG A 183 14.84 2.24 19.31
C ARG A 183 13.46 1.67 19.58
N VAL A 184 12.83 1.12 18.55
CA VAL A 184 11.51 0.50 18.64
C VAL A 184 11.62 -0.93 18.14
N THR A 185 11.05 -1.86 18.89
CA THR A 185 10.90 -3.25 18.45
C THR A 185 9.79 -3.30 17.40
N ARG A 186 10.13 -3.68 16.17
CA ARG A 186 9.15 -3.84 15.09
C ARG A 186 8.91 -5.32 14.84
N LYS A 187 7.62 -5.71 14.76
CA LYS A 187 7.25 -7.04 14.29
C LYS A 187 7.58 -7.14 12.80
N VAL A 188 8.39 -8.12 12.42
CA VAL A 188 8.82 -8.39 11.05
C VAL A 188 8.41 -9.80 10.66
N ASN A 189 8.14 -10.00 9.37
CA ASN A 189 7.97 -11.33 8.79
C ASN A 189 9.35 -11.80 8.30
N PHE A 190 9.84 -12.90 8.87
CA PHE A 190 11.10 -13.52 8.47
C PHE A 190 10.99 -14.27 7.16
N ILE A 191 9.82 -14.87 6.90
CA ILE A 191 9.57 -15.66 5.71
C ILE A 191 8.57 -14.91 4.83
N ASN A 192 9.01 -14.57 3.61
CA ASN A 192 8.12 -14.06 2.58
C ASN A 192 7.97 -15.12 1.48
N TYR A 193 6.73 -15.53 1.22
CA TYR A 193 6.42 -16.55 0.24
C TYR A 193 6.24 -16.00 -1.18
N THR A 194 6.40 -14.70 -1.44
CA THR A 194 6.16 -14.11 -2.78
C THR A 194 6.94 -14.83 -3.88
N PHE A 195 8.24 -15.10 -3.67
CA PHE A 195 9.07 -15.77 -4.67
C PHE A 195 8.72 -17.26 -4.82
N LEU A 196 8.35 -17.91 -3.71
CA LEU A 196 7.88 -19.29 -3.74
C LEU A 196 6.59 -19.40 -4.55
N VAL A 197 5.61 -18.54 -4.27
CA VAL A 197 4.34 -18.48 -5.00
C VAL A 197 4.59 -18.17 -6.47
N ALA A 198 5.45 -17.19 -6.78
CA ALA A 198 5.80 -16.85 -8.16
C ALA A 198 6.37 -18.07 -8.91
N ARG A 199 7.26 -18.85 -8.26
CA ARG A 199 7.81 -20.09 -8.84
C ARG A 199 6.77 -21.19 -8.99
N MET A 200 5.82 -21.29 -8.07
CA MET A 200 4.73 -22.28 -8.14
C MET A 200 3.78 -22.02 -9.30
N VAL A 201 3.57 -20.76 -9.69
CA VAL A 201 2.63 -20.37 -10.76
C VAL A 201 3.30 -19.96 -12.07
N GLN A 202 4.64 -20.00 -12.15
CA GLN A 202 5.40 -19.46 -13.29
C GLN A 202 5.01 -20.10 -14.63
N ASP A 203 4.64 -21.39 -14.61
CA ASP A 203 4.32 -22.20 -15.78
C ASP A 203 2.79 -22.38 -15.94
N THR A 204 1.99 -21.70 -15.11
CA THR A 204 0.53 -21.82 -15.11
C THR A 204 -0.11 -20.73 -16.00
N PRO A 205 -1.03 -21.07 -16.92
CA PRO A 205 -1.74 -20.08 -17.72
C PRO A 205 -2.52 -19.08 -16.86
N VAL A 206 -2.56 -17.82 -17.28
CA VAL A 206 -3.25 -16.73 -16.55
C VAL A 206 -4.73 -17.05 -16.29
N SER A 207 -5.42 -17.69 -17.25
CA SER A 207 -6.82 -18.09 -17.10
C SER A 207 -7.02 -19.10 -15.98
N GLU A 208 -6.09 -20.05 -15.82
CA GLU A 208 -6.16 -21.06 -14.78
C GLU A 208 -5.90 -20.45 -13.40
N ILE A 209 -4.87 -19.60 -13.28
CA ILE A 209 -4.61 -18.82 -12.06
C ILE A 209 -5.84 -17.99 -11.67
N THR A 210 -6.49 -17.35 -12.66
CA THR A 210 -7.70 -16.56 -12.43
C THR A 210 -8.82 -17.43 -11.86
N ASN A 211 -9.06 -18.62 -12.42
CA ASN A 211 -10.09 -19.53 -11.92
C ASN A 211 -9.78 -20.03 -10.50
N GLN A 212 -8.52 -20.37 -10.20
CA GLN A 212 -8.10 -20.76 -8.86
C GLN A 212 -8.34 -19.64 -7.83
N ILE A 213 -8.05 -18.39 -8.20
CA ILE A 213 -8.32 -17.23 -7.34
C ILE A 213 -9.83 -17.07 -7.13
N LEU A 214 -10.64 -17.18 -8.18
CA LEU A 214 -12.09 -17.04 -8.07
C LEU A 214 -12.70 -18.12 -7.18
N ASP A 215 -12.32 -19.38 -7.38
CA ASP A 215 -12.75 -20.51 -6.55
C ASP A 215 -12.36 -20.29 -5.08
N HIS A 216 -11.13 -19.85 -4.81
CA HIS A 216 -10.69 -19.51 -3.46
C HIS A 216 -11.53 -18.39 -2.83
N LEU A 217 -11.88 -17.35 -3.58
CA LEU A 217 -12.71 -16.24 -3.11
C LEU A 217 -14.16 -16.69 -2.86
N GLU A 218 -14.71 -17.56 -3.69
CA GLU A 218 -16.04 -18.15 -3.49
C GLU A 218 -16.09 -19.01 -2.23
N GLN A 219 -15.12 -19.91 -2.05
CA GLN A 219 -15.00 -20.70 -0.82
C GLN A 219 -14.82 -19.80 0.41
N THR A 220 -14.00 -18.75 0.31
CA THR A 220 -13.80 -17.79 1.40
C THR A 220 -15.11 -17.09 1.76
N ARG A 221 -15.91 -16.70 0.77
CA ARG A 221 -17.23 -16.07 0.97
C ARG A 221 -18.16 -16.99 1.76
N GLU A 222 -18.20 -18.28 1.44
CA GLU A 222 -19.00 -19.29 2.12
C GLU A 222 -18.52 -19.53 3.56
N ARG A 223 -17.20 -19.63 3.75
CA ARG A 223 -16.62 -19.79 5.09
C ARG A 223 -16.88 -18.58 5.99
N LEU A 224 -16.84 -17.36 5.44
CA LEU A 224 -17.19 -16.14 6.16
C LEU A 224 -18.67 -16.11 6.55
N GLU A 225 -19.57 -16.59 5.69
CA GLU A 225 -20.99 -16.72 6.00
C GLU A 225 -21.20 -17.58 7.25
N ILE A 226 -20.57 -18.76 7.29
CA ILE A 226 -20.63 -19.67 8.43
C ILE A 226 -20.01 -19.01 9.68
N ALA A 227 -18.86 -18.37 9.54
CA ALA A 227 -18.18 -17.72 10.66
C ALA A 227 -19.03 -16.59 11.27
N TRP A 228 -19.64 -15.75 10.44
CA TRP A 228 -20.54 -14.68 10.89
C TRP A 228 -21.82 -15.24 11.50
N GLY A 229 -22.37 -16.32 10.95
CA GLY A 229 -23.50 -17.04 11.53
C GLY A 229 -23.22 -17.52 12.94
N LYS A 230 -22.08 -18.18 13.16
CA LYS A 230 -21.63 -18.64 14.48
C LYS A 230 -21.44 -17.48 15.45
N MET A 231 -20.78 -16.41 15.01
CA MET A 231 -20.57 -15.22 15.84
C MET A 231 -21.88 -14.58 16.30
N GLU A 232 -22.87 -14.50 15.42
CA GLU A 232 -24.17 -13.94 15.76
C GLU A 232 -24.98 -14.86 16.64
N TYR A 233 -24.95 -16.17 16.37
CA TYR A 233 -25.58 -17.16 17.22
C TYR A 233 -25.01 -17.10 18.64
N ASP A 234 -23.68 -17.04 18.80
CA ASP A 234 -23.04 -16.86 20.11
C ASP A 234 -23.48 -15.55 20.79
N ARG A 235 -23.61 -14.46 20.03
CA ARG A 235 -24.13 -13.19 20.56
C ARG A 235 -25.58 -13.34 21.06
N PHE A 236 -26.42 -14.03 20.30
CA PHE A 236 -27.82 -14.28 20.61
C PHE A 236 -27.96 -15.17 21.86
N ARG A 237 -27.19 -16.26 21.91
CA ARG A 237 -27.07 -17.19 23.04
C ARG A 237 -26.64 -16.48 24.32
N LEU A 238 -25.55 -15.72 24.28
CA LEU A 238 -25.04 -14.97 25.44
C LEU A 238 -25.99 -13.89 25.93
N ALA A 239 -26.84 -13.34 25.05
CA ALA A 239 -27.84 -12.35 25.43
C ALA A 239 -29.07 -12.98 26.13
N GLY A 240 -29.22 -14.32 26.09
CA GLY A 240 -30.36 -15.03 26.69
C GLY A 240 -31.70 -14.66 26.06
N VAL A 241 -31.68 -14.23 24.79
CA VAL A 241 -32.87 -13.75 24.07
C VAL A 241 -33.56 -14.95 23.41
N PRO A 242 -34.88 -15.16 23.61
CA PRO A 242 -35.62 -16.25 22.94
C PRO A 242 -35.84 -15.94 21.45
N LEU A 243 -36.02 -17.01 20.65
CA LEU A 243 -36.21 -16.95 19.19
C LEU A 243 -37.34 -15.99 18.76
N MET A 244 -38.38 -15.83 19.58
CA MET A 244 -39.48 -14.89 19.34
C MET A 244 -39.04 -13.44 19.07
N GLN A 245 -37.90 -13.00 19.64
CA GLN A 245 -37.38 -11.65 19.48
C GLN A 245 -36.49 -11.47 18.23
N LEU A 246 -36.30 -12.52 17.43
CA LEU A 246 -35.60 -12.41 16.15
C LEU A 246 -36.38 -11.53 15.16
N ASP A 247 -35.63 -10.94 14.23
CA ASP A 247 -36.18 -10.17 13.12
C ASP A 247 -37.22 -11.00 12.35
N GLY A 248 -38.34 -10.37 11.97
CA GLY A 248 -39.45 -11.06 11.32
C GLY A 248 -39.07 -11.80 10.04
N LYS A 249 -38.03 -11.35 9.30
CA LYS A 249 -37.55 -12.07 8.11
C LYS A 249 -36.82 -13.35 8.47
N ILE A 250 -36.03 -13.34 9.55
CA ILE A 250 -35.35 -14.54 10.04
C ILE A 250 -36.39 -15.56 10.47
N LYS A 251 -37.43 -15.12 11.20
CA LYS A 251 -38.53 -16.00 11.62
C LYS A 251 -39.29 -16.58 10.43
N ALA A 252 -39.58 -15.77 9.40
CA ALA A 252 -40.22 -16.24 8.18
C ALA A 252 -39.39 -17.32 7.46
N THR A 253 -38.07 -17.11 7.32
CA THR A 253 -37.18 -18.11 6.70
C THR A 253 -37.11 -19.40 7.53
N LEU A 254 -37.06 -19.30 8.86
CA LEU A 254 -37.07 -20.48 9.74
C LEU A 254 -38.40 -21.23 9.66
N ALA A 255 -39.52 -20.53 9.61
CA ALA A 255 -40.84 -21.14 9.45
C ALA A 255 -41.02 -21.83 8.10
N GLU A 256 -40.46 -21.25 7.03
CA GLU A 256 -40.46 -21.85 5.69
C GLU A 256 -39.64 -23.15 5.63
N GLU A 257 -38.46 -23.18 6.25
CA GLU A 257 -37.55 -24.34 6.22
C GLU A 257 -37.95 -25.45 7.20
N LEU A 258 -38.44 -25.09 8.40
CA LEU A 258 -38.82 -26.07 9.44
C LEU A 258 -40.29 -26.50 9.34
N GLY A 259 -41.13 -25.71 8.68
CA GLY A 259 -42.58 -25.80 8.75
C GLY A 259 -43.17 -25.07 9.97
N GLU A 260 -44.35 -24.49 9.79
CA GLU A 260 -45.05 -23.66 10.78
C GLU A 260 -45.24 -24.35 12.14
N GLU A 261 -45.56 -25.66 12.14
CA GLU A 261 -45.79 -26.42 13.38
C GLU A 261 -44.50 -26.57 14.21
N LYS A 262 -43.40 -26.99 13.59
CA LYS A 262 -42.10 -27.09 14.26
C LYS A 262 -41.58 -25.74 14.71
N PHE A 263 -41.77 -24.71 13.88
CA PHE A 263 -41.36 -23.35 14.24
C PHE A 263 -42.07 -22.83 15.50
N ALA A 264 -43.39 -23.07 15.61
CA ALA A 264 -44.16 -22.68 16.78
C ALA A 264 -43.69 -23.37 18.08
N GLU A 265 -43.19 -24.62 17.99
CA GLU A 265 -42.62 -25.34 19.13
C GLU A 265 -41.26 -24.79 19.58
N ILE A 266 -40.45 -24.27 18.66
CA ILE A 266 -39.12 -23.74 18.96
C ILE A 266 -39.09 -22.24 19.25
N GLU A 267 -40.02 -21.44 18.71
CA GLU A 267 -40.05 -19.98 18.89
C GLU A 267 -39.94 -19.51 20.36
N PRO A 268 -40.53 -20.19 21.37
CA PRO A 268 -40.36 -19.79 22.77
C PRO A 268 -39.08 -20.31 23.44
N LYS A 269 -38.34 -21.25 22.81
CA LYS A 269 -37.14 -21.88 23.40
C LYS A 269 -35.94 -20.94 23.40
N GLN A 270 -35.00 -21.20 24.32
CA GLN A 270 -33.69 -20.55 24.31
C GLN A 270 -32.74 -21.22 23.33
N PRO A 271 -31.67 -20.52 22.88
CA PRO A 271 -30.68 -21.08 21.95
C PRO A 271 -30.04 -22.39 22.42
N ASP A 272 -29.80 -22.52 23.73
CA ASP A 272 -29.18 -23.72 24.33
C ASP A 272 -30.13 -24.93 24.37
N ASP A 273 -31.44 -24.73 24.20
CA ASP A 273 -32.47 -25.78 24.23
C ASP A 273 -32.85 -26.29 22.82
N LEU A 274 -32.13 -25.85 21.79
CA LEU A 274 -32.35 -26.25 20.41
C LEU A 274 -31.65 -27.58 20.11
N ASP A 275 -32.28 -28.42 19.28
CA ASP A 275 -31.63 -29.59 18.69
C ASP A 275 -30.55 -29.17 17.68
N ASP A 276 -29.63 -30.09 17.38
CA ASP A 276 -28.47 -29.84 16.52
C ASP A 276 -28.87 -29.37 15.10
N GLU A 277 -29.95 -29.92 14.54
CA GLU A 277 -30.45 -29.58 13.20
C GLU A 277 -30.98 -28.14 13.17
N THR A 278 -31.81 -27.77 14.15
CA THR A 278 -32.33 -26.41 14.30
C THR A 278 -31.22 -25.40 14.59
N HIS A 279 -30.23 -25.79 15.39
CA HIS A 279 -29.07 -24.96 15.68
C HIS A 279 -28.24 -24.67 14.41
N GLU A 280 -27.98 -25.68 13.59
CA GLU A 280 -27.24 -25.51 12.33
C GLU A 280 -28.02 -24.62 11.35
N LEU A 281 -29.31 -24.87 11.17
CA LEU A 281 -30.16 -24.06 10.30
C LEU A 281 -30.23 -22.59 10.73
N LEU A 282 -30.39 -22.34 12.03
CA LEU A 282 -30.38 -21.00 12.59
C LEU A 282 -29.05 -20.30 12.34
N THR A 283 -27.93 -21.00 12.57
CA THR A 283 -26.58 -20.47 12.33
C THR A 283 -26.40 -20.05 10.87
N VAL A 284 -26.81 -20.90 9.92
CA VAL A 284 -26.75 -20.60 8.49
C VAL A 284 -27.65 -19.41 8.13
N THR A 285 -28.87 -19.38 8.65
CA THR A 285 -29.84 -18.30 8.38
C THR A 285 -29.33 -16.95 8.89
N LEU A 286 -28.77 -16.92 10.10
CA LEU A 286 -28.12 -15.73 10.67
C LEU A 286 -26.92 -15.30 9.83
N GLY A 287 -26.09 -16.24 9.41
CA GLY A 287 -24.92 -16.01 8.55
C GLY A 287 -25.29 -15.32 7.24
N LYS A 288 -26.26 -15.88 6.50
CA LYS A 288 -26.79 -15.30 5.25
C LYS A 288 -27.33 -13.89 5.45
N ARG A 289 -28.09 -13.67 6.52
CA ARG A 289 -28.70 -12.37 6.83
C ARG A 289 -27.63 -11.31 7.06
N ILE A 290 -26.65 -11.61 7.90
CA ILE A 290 -25.56 -10.69 8.25
C ILE A 290 -24.67 -10.43 7.06
N GLN A 291 -24.30 -11.48 6.32
CA GLN A 291 -23.52 -11.34 5.10
C GLN A 291 -24.19 -10.35 4.13
N ASN A 292 -25.50 -10.49 3.91
CA ASN A 292 -26.25 -9.59 3.04
C ASN A 292 -26.28 -8.14 3.56
N ASP A 293 -26.48 -7.95 4.87
CA ASP A 293 -26.48 -6.60 5.46
C ASP A 293 -25.10 -5.93 5.38
N ILE A 294 -24.03 -6.69 5.62
CA ILE A 294 -22.65 -6.25 5.42
C ILE A 294 -22.44 -5.84 3.96
N TYR A 295 -22.83 -6.68 3.00
CA TYR A 295 -22.63 -6.39 1.57
C TYR A 295 -23.41 -5.17 1.11
N ARG A 296 -24.66 -5.00 1.54
CA ARG A 296 -25.45 -3.79 1.28
C ARG A 296 -24.77 -2.56 1.85
N HIS A 297 -24.31 -2.63 3.09
CA HIS A 297 -23.61 -1.51 3.72
C HIS A 297 -22.33 -1.14 2.97
N ILE A 298 -21.52 -2.14 2.59
CA ILE A 298 -20.29 -1.94 1.81
C ILE A 298 -20.60 -1.32 0.45
N LEU A 299 -21.60 -1.84 -0.29
CA LEU A 299 -22.02 -1.31 -1.57
C LEU A 299 -22.39 0.17 -1.48
N VAL A 300 -23.30 0.50 -0.56
CA VAL A 300 -23.75 1.89 -0.38
C VAL A 300 -22.59 2.79 0.04
N SER A 301 -21.75 2.33 0.97
CA SER A 301 -20.60 3.10 1.45
C SER A 301 -19.59 3.41 0.33
N VAL A 302 -19.19 2.39 -0.44
CA VAL A 302 -18.21 2.56 -1.53
C VAL A 302 -18.76 3.43 -2.65
N ILE A 303 -20.01 3.18 -3.07
CA ILE A 303 -20.66 3.99 -4.11
C ILE A 303 -20.76 5.45 -3.66
N SER A 304 -21.20 5.70 -2.43
CA SER A 304 -21.37 7.07 -1.92
C SER A 304 -20.04 7.82 -1.88
N GLU A 305 -18.98 7.19 -1.39
CA GLU A 305 -17.65 7.80 -1.29
C GLU A 305 -17.08 8.15 -2.67
N LEU A 306 -17.06 7.20 -3.60
CA LEU A 306 -16.50 7.40 -4.93
C LEU A 306 -17.37 8.29 -5.81
N TRP A 307 -18.68 8.31 -5.61
CA TRP A 307 -19.59 9.20 -6.32
C TRP A 307 -19.33 10.67 -5.97
N VAL A 308 -19.14 10.99 -4.68
CA VAL A 308 -18.79 12.35 -4.24
C VAL A 308 -17.46 12.80 -4.86
N GLU A 309 -16.46 11.91 -4.89
CA GLU A 309 -15.19 12.21 -5.52
C GLU A 309 -15.34 12.44 -7.04
N TYR A 310 -16.11 11.59 -7.72
CA TYR A 310 -16.42 11.76 -9.14
C TYR A 310 -17.08 13.12 -9.44
N LEU A 311 -18.10 13.50 -8.68
CA LEU A 311 -18.77 14.81 -8.84
C LEU A 311 -17.77 15.96 -8.68
N THR A 312 -16.90 15.88 -7.66
CA THR A 312 -15.86 16.88 -7.43
C THR A 312 -14.90 17.00 -8.62
N ARG A 313 -14.47 15.85 -9.17
CA ARG A 313 -13.57 15.84 -10.34
C ARG A 313 -14.28 16.36 -11.61
N VAL A 314 -15.56 16.07 -11.79
CA VAL A 314 -16.36 16.55 -12.93
C VAL A 314 -16.60 18.07 -12.87
N ASP A 315 -16.83 18.61 -11.67
CA ASP A 315 -16.93 20.06 -11.47
C ASP A 315 -15.61 20.77 -11.79
N ALA A 316 -14.48 20.20 -11.35
CA ALA A 316 -13.14 20.70 -11.72
C ALA A 316 -12.88 20.60 -13.24
N LEU A 317 -13.30 19.50 -13.86
CA LEU A 317 -13.21 19.31 -15.31
C LEU A 317 -13.95 20.41 -16.07
N ARG A 318 -15.16 20.77 -15.61
CA ARG A 318 -15.97 21.83 -16.20
C ARG A 318 -15.26 23.19 -16.22
N VAL A 319 -14.56 23.53 -15.13
CA VAL A 319 -13.78 24.77 -15.03
C VAL A 319 -12.56 24.72 -15.96
N SER A 320 -11.80 23.62 -15.95
CA SER A 320 -10.57 23.48 -16.74
C SER A 320 -10.80 23.46 -18.27
N ILE A 321 -11.86 22.79 -18.74
CA ILE A 321 -12.19 22.72 -20.17
C ILE A 321 -12.61 24.09 -20.73
N GLY A 322 -13.20 24.95 -19.88
CA GLY A 322 -13.47 26.33 -20.25
C GLY A 322 -12.20 27.11 -20.61
N LEU A 323 -11.05 26.75 -20.02
CA LEU A 323 -9.75 27.36 -20.29
C LEU A 323 -9.05 26.72 -21.52
N GLU A 324 -9.33 25.44 -21.82
CA GLU A 324 -8.80 24.71 -22.99
C GLU A 324 -9.49 25.07 -24.33
N ALA A 325 -10.57 25.87 -24.31
CA ALA A 325 -11.33 26.28 -25.50
C ALA A 325 -10.50 27.04 -26.57
N TYR A 326 -9.26 27.41 -26.26
CA TYR A 326 -8.30 27.98 -27.22
C TYR A 326 -7.79 26.97 -28.28
N ALA A 327 -8.00 25.67 -28.10
CA ALA A 327 -7.47 24.62 -28.99
C ALA A 327 -8.37 24.25 -30.21
N GLN A 328 -9.33 25.10 -30.60
CA GLN A 328 -10.25 24.90 -31.74
C GLN A 328 -11.09 23.60 -31.71
N ARG A 329 -11.18 22.92 -30.56
CA ARG A 329 -12.05 21.74 -30.36
C ARG A 329 -13.29 22.15 -29.57
N ASP A 330 -14.45 21.57 -29.89
CA ASP A 330 -15.70 21.84 -29.17
C ASP A 330 -15.56 21.44 -27.68
N PRO A 331 -15.59 22.42 -26.74
CA PRO A 331 -15.43 22.16 -25.31
C PRO A 331 -16.50 21.22 -24.75
N LEU A 332 -17.73 21.25 -25.30
CA LEU A 332 -18.82 20.40 -24.84
C LEU A 332 -18.57 18.93 -25.20
N VAL A 333 -18.05 18.68 -26.41
CA VAL A 333 -17.71 17.32 -26.86
C VAL A 333 -16.58 16.76 -26.01
N GLN A 334 -15.55 17.57 -25.74
CA GLN A 334 -14.43 17.17 -24.88
C GLN A 334 -14.87 16.89 -23.45
N TYR A 335 -15.74 17.74 -22.89
CA TYR A 335 -16.29 17.53 -21.56
C TYR A 335 -17.06 16.21 -21.47
N LYS A 336 -17.96 15.95 -22.42
CA LYS A 336 -18.73 14.70 -22.47
C LYS A 336 -17.82 13.48 -22.59
N SER A 337 -16.81 13.55 -23.45
CA SER A 337 -15.89 12.44 -23.64
C SER A 337 -15.06 12.14 -22.39
N LYS A 338 -14.43 13.17 -21.80
CA LYS A 338 -13.61 13.04 -20.57
C LYS A 338 -14.48 12.62 -19.38
N ALA A 339 -15.68 13.19 -19.21
CA ALA A 339 -16.60 12.81 -18.14
C ALA A 339 -17.09 11.36 -18.28
N ALA A 340 -17.38 10.90 -19.50
CA ALA A 340 -17.76 9.50 -19.75
C ALA A 340 -16.60 8.52 -19.43
N GLU A 341 -15.36 8.89 -19.75
CA GLU A 341 -14.18 8.10 -19.37
C GLU A 341 -14.02 8.05 -17.84
N MET A 342 -14.14 9.18 -17.16
CA MET A 342 -14.11 9.25 -15.70
C MET A 342 -15.22 8.40 -15.06
N PHE A 343 -16.41 8.35 -15.65
CA PHE A 343 -17.51 7.50 -15.18
C PHE A 343 -17.22 6.01 -15.38
N LYS A 344 -16.59 5.61 -16.49
CA LYS A 344 -16.15 4.21 -16.68
C LYS A 344 -15.12 3.80 -15.63
N ASN A 345 -14.17 4.68 -15.33
CA ASN A 345 -13.18 4.46 -14.27
C ASN A 345 -13.86 4.35 -12.90
N LEU A 346 -14.82 5.24 -12.59
CA LEU A 346 -15.64 5.16 -11.38
C LEU A 346 -16.32 3.78 -11.23
N LEU A 347 -16.93 3.24 -12.29
CA LEU A 347 -17.55 1.91 -12.23
C LEU A 347 -16.54 0.79 -11.99
N SER A 348 -15.31 0.92 -12.48
CA SER A 348 -14.21 -0.01 -12.21
C SER A 348 -13.76 0.10 -10.75
N ASP A 349 -13.57 1.32 -10.25
CA ASP A 349 -13.14 1.62 -8.89
C ASP A 349 -14.18 1.17 -7.86
N ILE A 350 -15.47 1.34 -8.15
CA ILE A 350 -16.57 0.83 -7.31
C ILE A 350 -16.48 -0.70 -7.21
N ARG A 351 -16.36 -1.41 -8.34
CA ARG A 351 -16.27 -2.89 -8.34
C ARG A 351 -15.06 -3.36 -7.53
N ALA A 352 -13.89 -2.80 -7.78
CA ALA A 352 -12.67 -3.15 -7.04
C ALA A 352 -12.77 -2.81 -5.54
N GLY A 353 -13.33 -1.64 -5.21
CA GLY A 353 -13.52 -1.17 -3.85
C GLY A 353 -14.49 -2.06 -3.05
N VAL A 354 -15.60 -2.47 -3.66
CA VAL A 354 -16.58 -3.37 -3.04
C VAL A 354 -15.95 -4.73 -2.74
N ILE A 355 -15.35 -5.38 -3.73
CA ILE A 355 -14.72 -6.70 -3.55
C ILE A 355 -13.61 -6.63 -2.49
N SER A 356 -12.76 -5.60 -2.54
CA SER A 356 -11.70 -5.42 -1.55
C SER A 356 -12.24 -5.23 -0.12
N ARG A 357 -13.30 -4.42 0.05
CA ARG A 357 -13.93 -4.23 1.38
C ARG A 357 -14.66 -5.47 1.87
N MET A 358 -15.30 -6.25 0.99
CA MET A 358 -16.00 -7.48 1.36
C MET A 358 -15.08 -8.47 2.09
N PHE A 359 -13.89 -8.73 1.55
CA PHE A 359 -12.95 -9.70 2.13
C PHE A 359 -12.09 -9.13 3.29
N ARG A 360 -12.01 -7.80 3.43
CA ARG A 360 -11.28 -7.14 4.52
C ARG A 360 -12.16 -6.74 5.70
N PHE A 361 -13.48 -6.86 5.57
CA PHE A 361 -14.41 -6.47 6.61
C PHE A 361 -14.25 -7.36 7.84
N GLN A 362 -14.02 -6.72 8.99
CA GLN A 362 -13.99 -7.39 10.28
C GLN A 362 -15.13 -6.84 11.14
N PRO A 363 -16.12 -7.66 11.50
CA PRO A 363 -17.14 -7.25 12.45
C PRO A 363 -16.47 -6.89 13.78
N LYS A 364 -16.79 -5.72 14.34
CA LYS A 364 -16.41 -5.44 15.73
C LYS A 364 -17.18 -6.42 16.60
N ARG A 365 -16.47 -7.30 17.32
CA ARG A 365 -17.07 -8.03 18.44
C ARG A 365 -17.58 -6.98 19.42
N ALA A 366 -18.88 -6.93 19.67
CA ALA A 366 -19.42 -6.16 20.77
C ALA A 366 -18.73 -6.71 22.03
N SER A 367 -17.79 -5.96 22.60
CA SER A 367 -17.18 -6.32 23.86
C SER A 367 -18.29 -6.33 24.89
N THR A 368 -18.56 -7.49 25.48
CA THR A 368 -19.42 -7.67 26.63
C THR A 368 -18.78 -7.01 27.86
N THR A 369 -18.58 -5.69 27.83
CA THR A 369 -18.47 -4.91 29.06
C THR A 369 -19.89 -4.80 29.59
N ILE A 370 -20.25 -5.75 30.44
CA ILE A 370 -21.43 -5.68 31.29
C ILE A 370 -21.23 -4.49 32.22
N ASP A 371 -21.66 -3.30 31.79
CA ASP A 371 -21.75 -2.15 32.67
C ASP A 371 -23.06 -2.28 33.46
N LYS A 372 -22.96 -2.90 34.64
CA LYS A 372 -24.03 -2.91 35.64
C LYS A 372 -24.10 -1.52 36.29
N SER A 373 -24.90 -0.61 35.73
CA SER A 373 -25.69 0.34 36.53
C SER A 373 -26.72 1.15 35.73
N SER A 374 -27.98 0.80 36.01
CA SER A 374 -29.23 1.58 36.01
C SER A 374 -30.00 1.95 34.71
N PRO A 375 -31.35 1.86 34.76
CA PRO A 375 -32.24 2.04 33.61
C PRO A 375 -32.88 3.44 33.50
N HIS A 376 -33.30 3.77 32.26
CA HIS A 376 -34.16 4.88 31.83
C HIS A 376 -33.55 6.30 31.91
N THR A 377 -33.70 7.18 30.93
CA THR A 377 -34.89 7.52 30.12
C THR A 377 -34.55 7.99 28.71
N ALA A 378 -35.43 7.65 27.75
CA ALA A 378 -35.50 8.25 26.43
C ALA A 378 -35.82 9.75 26.51
N GLY A 379 -35.13 10.58 25.73
CA GLY A 379 -35.44 12.01 25.58
C GLY A 379 -34.43 12.80 24.76
N LYS A 380 -34.70 12.95 23.45
CA LYS A 380 -34.30 14.05 22.53
C LYS A 380 -33.09 14.93 22.89
N LYS A 381 -32.04 14.88 22.05
CA LYS A 381 -31.59 15.92 21.10
C LYS A 381 -30.18 15.58 20.61
N ALA A 382 -29.97 15.70 19.30
CA ALA A 382 -28.65 15.65 18.68
C ALA A 382 -27.73 16.73 19.27
N PRO A 383 -26.46 16.43 19.60
CA PRO A 383 -25.52 17.48 19.95
C PRO A 383 -25.04 18.17 18.68
N ALA A 384 -25.14 19.50 18.68
CA ALA A 384 -24.48 20.37 17.73
C ALA A 384 -22.96 20.15 17.80
N ILE A 385 -22.31 20.10 16.64
CA ILE A 385 -20.85 20.12 16.53
C ILE A 385 -20.40 21.54 16.90
N ASP A 386 -19.90 21.71 18.11
CA ASP A 386 -19.22 22.92 18.55
C ASP A 386 -17.77 22.85 18.07
N VAL A 387 -17.45 23.62 17.03
CA VAL A 387 -16.09 23.74 16.50
C VAL A 387 -15.30 24.67 17.43
N GLN A 388 -14.64 24.08 18.43
CA GLN A 388 -13.64 24.80 19.22
C GLN A 388 -12.37 25.01 18.38
N VAL A 389 -12.27 26.19 17.77
CA VAL A 389 -11.03 26.72 17.22
C VAL A 389 -10.10 27.09 18.38
N SER A 390 -8.97 26.38 18.51
CA SER A 390 -7.90 26.73 19.45
C SER A 390 -7.18 28.02 18.98
N PRO A 391 -6.96 29.03 19.84
CA PRO A 391 -6.28 30.25 19.43
C PRO A 391 -4.76 30.05 19.34
N ALA A 392 -4.19 30.52 18.22
CA ALA A 392 -2.76 30.51 17.94
C ALA A 392 -1.95 31.31 18.99
N LYS A 393 -0.90 30.68 19.53
CA LYS A 393 0.09 31.31 20.42
C LYS A 393 0.83 32.44 19.68
N LYS A 394 0.65 33.68 20.16
CA LYS A 394 1.45 34.85 19.76
C LYS A 394 2.93 34.63 20.07
N LYS A 395 3.79 34.71 19.05
CA LYS A 395 5.25 34.87 19.21
C LYS A 395 5.54 36.25 19.81
N ARG A 396 6.21 36.27 20.96
CA ARG A 396 6.80 37.46 21.58
C ARG A 396 8.00 37.93 20.74
N LYS A 397 7.95 39.18 20.25
CA LYS A 397 9.15 39.94 19.84
C LYS A 397 9.99 40.23 21.09
N ARG A 398 11.30 40.02 21.01
CA ARG A 398 12.28 40.66 21.91
C ARG A 398 12.91 41.84 21.15
N HIS A 399 13.16 42.88 21.93
CA HIS A 399 13.83 44.13 21.58
C HIS A 399 15.22 43.91 21.00
#